data_AF-A0A2A4WZS9-F1
#
_entry.id   AF-A0A2A4WZS9-F1
#
_cell.length_a   1.000
_cell.length_b   1.000
_cell.length_c   1.000
_cell.angle_alpha   90.00
_cell.angle_beta   90.00
_cell.angle_gamma   90.00
#
_symmetry.space_group_name_H-M   'P 1'
#
loop_
_entity.id
_entity.type
_entity.pdbx_description
1 polymer ?
#
loop_
_entity_poly.entity_id
_entity_poly.type
_entity_poly.pdbx_seq_one_letter_code
_entity_poly.pdbx_strand_id
1 'polypeptide(L)'
;MTETLISESLKSLLESFLLKNKKADLLTTYFFFLEKKYNIQPVLFVKEKTIYQSKDSLIKKVDGEGKLCRETEIKIKIGKPAVNAKTRRIYICPYSGKVFGDNTHPNAQDAIYDWVSTCPENTERLNGMRVKRFFVSEDPAIIKNYVQEHKKTISKTVFSSGVTGKLFNDRASVVEDFEKNQLKPMNFMDVPAQNRFEIETTFMQFIQTHLDDAAVERFFEDVSSFDSLSKHVDRWLEE
;
A
#
# COMPACT_ATOMS: atom_id res chain seq x y z
N MET A 1 -7.32 9.61 50.23
CA MET A 1 -8.20 9.10 49.17
C MET A 1 -7.31 8.89 47.97
N THR A 2 -6.87 7.66 47.75
CA THR A 2 -6.02 7.30 46.60
C THR A 2 -6.91 7.35 45.35
N GLU A 3 -6.51 8.16 44.36
CA GLU A 3 -7.16 8.15 43.04
C GLU A 3 -6.94 6.76 42.44
N THR A 4 -8.02 5.98 42.27
CA THR A 4 -7.94 4.65 41.66
C THR A 4 -7.54 4.78 40.19
N LEU A 5 -6.40 4.20 39.79
CA LEU A 5 -5.88 4.25 38.42
C LEU A 5 -6.70 3.38 37.44
N ILE A 6 -7.49 2.45 37.97
CA ILE A 6 -8.25 1.44 37.22
C ILE A 6 -9.73 1.83 37.22
N SER A 7 -10.25 2.19 36.06
CA SER A 7 -11.69 2.42 35.87
C SER A 7 -12.47 1.09 35.85
N GLU A 8 -13.77 1.11 36.12
CA GLU A 8 -14.63 -0.09 36.08
C GLU A 8 -14.57 -0.82 34.73
N SER A 9 -14.47 -0.06 33.62
CA SER A 9 -14.31 -0.63 32.28
C SER A 9 -12.99 -1.41 32.13
N LEU A 10 -11.87 -0.88 32.64
CA LEU A 10 -10.56 -1.53 32.61
C LEU A 10 -10.53 -2.73 33.57
N LYS A 11 -11.19 -2.63 34.71
CA LYS A 11 -11.34 -3.74 35.66
C LYS A 11 -11.98 -4.96 34.98
N SER A 12 -13.11 -4.77 34.29
CA SER A 12 -13.79 -5.87 33.58
C SER A 12 -12.90 -6.51 32.50
N LEU A 13 -12.09 -5.71 31.80
CA LEU A 13 -11.14 -6.19 30.81
C LEU A 13 -10.01 -6.99 31.46
N LEU A 14 -9.46 -6.52 32.58
CA LEU A 14 -8.42 -7.21 33.34
C LEU A 14 -8.91 -8.55 33.90
N GLU A 15 -10.12 -8.59 34.47
CA GLU A 15 -10.72 -9.84 34.94
C GLU A 15 -10.86 -10.84 33.79
N SER A 16 -11.39 -10.39 32.65
CA SER A 16 -11.55 -11.25 31.48
C SER A 16 -10.20 -11.78 30.94
N PHE A 17 -9.15 -10.96 31.04
CA PHE A 17 -7.80 -11.31 30.61
C PHE A 17 -7.18 -12.35 31.55
N LEU A 18 -7.25 -12.16 32.87
CA LEU A 18 -6.69 -13.07 33.87
C LEU A 18 -7.45 -14.40 33.97
N LEU A 19 -8.75 -14.41 33.68
CA LEU A 19 -9.53 -15.64 33.57
C LEU A 19 -9.09 -16.50 32.38
N LYS A 20 -8.78 -15.86 31.24
CA LYS A 20 -8.28 -16.54 30.04
C LYS A 20 -6.81 -16.95 30.18
N ASN A 21 -5.99 -16.09 30.78
CA ASN A 21 -4.55 -16.26 30.90
C ASN A 21 -4.17 -16.55 32.37
N LYS A 22 -4.49 -17.76 32.84
CA LYS A 22 -4.28 -18.16 34.24
C LYS A 22 -2.83 -18.12 34.72
N LYS A 23 -1.86 -18.08 33.80
CA LYS A 23 -0.41 -18.04 34.04
C LYS A 23 0.21 -16.67 33.72
N ALA A 24 -0.60 -15.63 33.53
CA ALA A 24 -0.06 -14.30 33.31
C ALA A 24 0.63 -13.80 34.59
N ASP A 25 1.88 -13.37 34.46
CA ASP A 25 2.64 -12.74 35.53
C ASP A 25 2.22 -11.25 35.70
N LEU A 26 2.77 -10.61 36.75
CA LEU A 26 2.51 -9.21 37.04
C LEU A 26 2.85 -8.31 35.85
N LEU A 27 4.01 -8.54 35.22
CA LEU A 27 4.48 -7.73 34.11
C LEU A 27 3.56 -7.87 32.89
N THR A 28 3.25 -9.07 32.43
CA THR A 28 2.33 -9.30 31.30
C THR A 28 0.98 -8.62 31.54
N THR A 29 0.47 -8.71 32.76
CA THR A 29 -0.81 -8.08 33.15
C THR A 29 -0.71 -6.55 33.14
N TYR A 30 0.42 -6.00 33.61
CA TYR A 30 0.69 -4.57 33.59
C TYR A 30 0.82 -4.03 32.16
N PHE A 31 1.55 -4.73 31.28
CA PHE A 31 1.64 -4.39 29.85
C PHE A 31 0.24 -4.38 29.20
N PHE A 32 -0.60 -5.39 29.48
CA PHE A 32 -1.97 -5.42 28.98
C PHE A 32 -2.80 -4.24 29.50
N PHE A 33 -2.67 -3.88 30.79
CA PHE A 33 -3.33 -2.71 31.35
C PHE A 33 -2.94 -1.42 30.61
N LEU A 34 -1.65 -1.20 30.39
CA LEU A 34 -1.15 -0.03 29.66
C LEU A 34 -1.65 0.00 28.21
N GLU A 35 -1.65 -1.15 27.52
CA GLU A 35 -2.18 -1.26 26.15
C GLU A 35 -3.64 -0.81 26.08
N LYS A 36 -4.48 -1.23 27.03
CA LYS A 36 -5.90 -0.86 27.05
C LYS A 36 -6.14 0.56 27.53
N LYS A 37 -5.41 1.01 28.55
CA LYS A 37 -5.57 2.35 29.12
C LYS A 37 -5.18 3.45 28.13
N TYR A 38 -4.10 3.24 27.38
CA TYR A 38 -3.55 4.24 26.45
C TYR A 38 -3.76 3.90 24.97
N ASN A 39 -4.51 2.83 24.67
CA ASN A 39 -4.76 2.33 23.32
C ASN A 39 -3.46 2.14 22.50
N ILE A 40 -2.45 1.53 23.13
CA ILE A 40 -1.14 1.29 22.53
C ILE A 40 -1.25 0.07 21.61
N GLN A 41 -0.81 0.23 20.37
CA GLN A 41 -0.79 -0.83 19.36
C GLN A 41 0.51 -0.69 18.56
N PRO A 42 1.64 -1.18 19.10
CA PRO A 42 2.94 -0.88 18.54
C PRO A 42 3.07 -1.43 17.12
N VAL A 43 3.63 -0.61 16.24
CA VAL A 43 3.88 -1.01 14.85
C VAL A 43 5.30 -0.66 14.45
N LEU A 44 5.97 -1.63 13.83
CA LEU A 44 7.27 -1.44 13.21
C LEU A 44 7.07 -0.91 11.79
N PHE A 45 7.61 0.27 11.51
CA PHE A 45 7.75 0.76 10.15
C PHE A 45 8.98 0.12 9.50
N VAL A 46 8.76 -0.81 8.58
CA VAL A 46 9.83 -1.67 8.03
C VAL A 46 10.92 -0.89 7.31
N LYS A 47 10.56 0.20 6.61
CA LYS A 47 11.50 1.00 5.82
C LYS A 47 12.48 1.78 6.69
N GLU A 48 11.98 2.41 7.74
CA GLU A 48 12.79 3.23 8.66
C GLU A 48 13.37 2.41 9.83
N LYS A 49 12.90 1.17 10.04
CA LYS A 49 13.27 0.32 11.18
C LYS A 49 12.96 0.98 12.53
N THR A 50 11.90 1.77 12.57
CA THR A 50 11.46 2.50 13.77
C THR A 50 10.12 1.95 14.26
N ILE A 51 9.98 1.81 15.58
CA ILE A 51 8.77 1.35 16.26
C ILE A 51 7.98 2.56 16.74
N TYR A 52 6.70 2.59 16.38
CA TYR A 52 5.75 3.64 16.74
C TYR A 52 4.68 3.10 17.69
N GLN A 53 4.15 3.98 18.56
CA GLN A 53 3.12 3.62 19.55
C GLN A 53 1.82 3.10 18.91
N SER A 54 1.42 3.65 17.76
CA SER A 54 0.21 3.27 17.05
C SER A 54 0.33 3.52 15.55
N LYS A 55 -0.54 2.87 14.76
CA LYS A 55 -0.65 3.12 13.32
C LYS A 55 -1.02 4.56 13.03
N ASP A 56 -1.97 5.11 13.79
CA ASP A 56 -2.46 6.47 13.58
C ASP A 56 -1.39 7.52 13.88
N SER A 57 -0.55 7.32 14.91
CA SER A 57 0.53 8.26 15.22
C SER A 57 1.58 8.27 14.11
N LEU A 58 1.93 7.09 13.59
CA LEU A 58 2.83 6.95 12.45
C LEU A 58 2.26 7.61 11.19
N ILE A 59 1.02 7.33 10.82
CA ILE A 59 0.38 7.90 9.63
C ILE A 59 0.37 9.42 9.73
N LYS A 60 -0.04 9.99 10.87
CA LYS A 60 -0.02 11.45 11.10
C LYS A 60 1.37 12.05 10.94
N LYS A 61 2.41 11.38 11.44
CA LYS A 61 3.80 11.86 11.32
C LYS A 61 4.29 11.83 9.88
N VAL A 62 4.15 10.70 9.19
CA VAL A 62 4.61 10.51 7.81
C VAL A 62 3.83 11.38 6.82
N ASP A 63 2.55 11.62 7.10
CA ASP A 63 1.70 12.53 6.34
C ASP A 63 2.07 14.00 6.57
N GLY A 64 2.32 14.40 7.83
CA GLY A 64 2.80 15.73 8.18
C GLY A 64 4.16 16.08 7.54
N GLU A 65 5.00 15.07 7.29
CA GLU A 65 6.27 15.21 6.57
C GLU A 65 6.12 15.20 5.03
N GLY A 66 4.90 15.01 4.50
CA GLY A 66 4.65 14.91 3.05
C GLY A 66 5.28 13.67 2.40
N LYS A 67 5.62 12.65 3.20
CA LYS A 67 6.25 11.40 2.74
C LYS A 67 5.24 10.28 2.48
N LEU A 68 3.99 10.43 2.93
CA LEU A 68 2.96 9.41 2.77
C LEU A 68 2.51 9.32 1.31
N CYS A 69 1.95 10.41 0.79
CA CYS A 69 1.41 10.50 -0.56
C CYS A 69 1.73 11.83 -1.23
N ARG A 70 1.89 11.82 -2.55
CA ARG A 70 2.00 13.03 -3.36
C ARG A 70 0.98 12.98 -4.49
N GLU A 71 0.26 14.07 -4.68
CA GLU A 71 -0.61 14.24 -5.83
C GLU A 71 0.27 14.45 -7.08
N THR A 72 -0.01 13.72 -8.15
CA THR A 72 0.80 13.70 -9.37
C THR A 72 -0.10 13.68 -10.58
N GLU A 73 0.11 14.62 -11.50
CA GLU A 73 -0.59 14.61 -12.79
C GLU A 73 0.17 13.75 -13.79
N ILE A 74 -0.46 12.69 -14.30
CA ILE A 74 0.10 11.86 -15.37
C ILE A 74 -0.55 12.23 -16.70
N LYS A 75 0.30 12.40 -17.72
CA LYS A 75 -0.12 12.68 -19.11
C LYS A 75 -0.07 11.39 -19.91
N ILE A 76 -1.23 10.82 -20.18
CA ILE A 76 -1.37 9.59 -20.95
C ILE A 76 -1.53 9.96 -22.42
N LYS A 77 -0.53 9.64 -23.23
CA LYS A 77 -0.59 9.76 -24.70
C LYS A 77 -1.10 8.45 -25.28
N ILE A 78 -2.28 8.48 -25.90
CA ILE A 78 -2.89 7.29 -26.48
C ILE A 78 -2.39 7.09 -27.92
N GLY A 79 -1.48 6.12 -28.11
CA GLY A 79 -1.11 5.55 -29.40
C GLY A 79 -0.20 6.40 -30.30
N LYS A 80 0.67 5.73 -31.05
CA LYS A 80 1.32 6.31 -32.23
C LYS A 80 0.29 6.32 -33.38
N PRO A 81 0.16 7.41 -34.15
CA PRO A 81 -0.72 7.40 -35.32
C PRO A 81 -0.18 6.39 -36.35
N ALA A 82 -1.08 5.68 -37.03
CA ALA A 82 -0.72 4.69 -38.05
C ALA A 82 -0.13 5.32 -39.32
N VAL A 83 -0.56 6.55 -39.63
CA VAL A 83 -0.12 7.40 -40.73
C VAL A 83 0.04 8.83 -40.19
N ASN A 84 1.11 9.52 -40.55
CA ASN A 84 1.38 10.89 -40.13
C ASN A 84 1.71 11.79 -41.33
N ALA A 85 1.88 13.09 -41.11
CA ALA A 85 2.15 14.06 -42.19
C ALA A 85 3.46 13.81 -42.97
N LYS A 86 4.37 12.98 -42.44
CA LYS A 86 5.65 12.63 -43.09
C LYS A 86 5.58 11.29 -43.84
N THR A 87 4.46 10.57 -43.77
CA THR A 87 4.26 9.29 -44.45
C THR A 87 4.20 9.52 -45.96
N ARG A 88 5.03 8.81 -46.74
CA ARG A 88 5.08 8.92 -48.21
C ARG A 88 4.45 7.73 -48.91
N ARG A 89 4.42 6.58 -48.23
CA ARG A 89 3.82 5.35 -48.73
C ARG A 89 3.02 4.70 -47.61
N ILE A 90 1.84 4.20 -47.95
CA ILE A 90 0.99 3.44 -47.04
C ILE A 90 0.74 2.03 -47.59
N TYR A 91 0.56 1.09 -46.66
CA TYR A 91 0.19 -0.29 -46.93
C TYR A 91 -1.17 -0.55 -46.27
N ILE A 92 -2.13 -1.10 -47.02
CA ILE A 92 -3.52 -1.24 -46.58
C ILE A 92 -3.92 -2.72 -46.62
N CYS A 93 -4.41 -3.24 -45.50
CA CYS A 93 -5.01 -4.56 -45.41
C CYS A 93 -6.36 -4.54 -46.17
N PRO A 94 -6.57 -5.41 -47.17
CA PRO A 94 -7.77 -5.38 -47.99
C PRO A 94 -9.00 -5.92 -47.25
N TYR A 95 -8.77 -6.73 -46.21
CA TYR A 95 -9.82 -7.35 -45.40
C TYR A 95 -10.27 -6.39 -44.30
N SER A 96 -9.35 -5.97 -43.42
CA SER A 96 -9.68 -5.18 -42.23
C SER A 96 -9.56 -3.66 -42.39
N GLY A 97 -9.16 -3.17 -43.56
CA GLY A 97 -8.92 -1.74 -43.82
C GLY A 97 -7.82 -1.10 -42.96
N LYS A 98 -7.02 -1.89 -42.22
CA LYS A 98 -5.93 -1.35 -41.39
C LYS A 98 -4.80 -0.83 -42.27
N VAL A 99 -4.28 0.33 -41.91
CA VAL A 99 -3.25 1.05 -42.69
C VAL A 99 -1.95 1.12 -41.90
N PHE A 100 -0.82 0.96 -42.60
CA PHE A 100 0.53 1.04 -42.07
C PHE A 100 1.34 2.04 -42.89
N GLY A 101 1.84 3.10 -42.27
CA GLY A 101 2.74 4.06 -42.90
C GLY A 101 4.18 3.56 -42.95
N ASP A 102 4.89 3.89 -44.02
CA ASP A 102 6.32 3.58 -44.23
C ASP A 102 7.24 4.07 -43.11
N ASN A 103 6.86 5.15 -42.43
CA ASN A 103 7.66 5.81 -41.40
C ASN A 103 7.14 5.62 -39.97
N THR A 104 5.99 4.95 -39.77
CA THR A 104 5.39 4.73 -38.45
C THR A 104 5.81 3.41 -37.82
N HIS A 105 6.38 2.51 -38.63
CA HIS A 105 6.89 1.19 -38.23
C HIS A 105 8.35 1.04 -38.68
N PRO A 106 9.21 0.30 -37.94
CA PRO A 106 10.58 0.03 -38.35
C PRO A 106 10.70 -0.64 -39.73
N ASN A 107 9.79 -1.58 -40.02
CA ASN A 107 9.55 -2.12 -41.35
C ASN A 107 8.05 -2.27 -41.59
N ALA A 108 7.47 -1.35 -42.36
CA ALA A 108 6.03 -1.32 -42.62
C ALA A 108 5.54 -2.50 -43.47
N GLN A 109 6.40 -3.07 -44.33
CA GLN A 109 6.04 -4.23 -45.14
C GLN A 109 5.88 -5.48 -44.27
N ASP A 110 6.85 -5.76 -43.40
CA ASP A 110 6.77 -6.90 -42.49
C ASP A 110 5.56 -6.75 -41.55
N ALA A 111 5.33 -5.53 -41.04
CA ALA A 111 4.21 -5.25 -40.16
C ALA A 111 2.85 -5.56 -40.82
N ILE A 112 2.66 -5.21 -42.10
CA ILE A 112 1.43 -5.58 -42.81
C ILE A 112 1.39 -7.07 -43.18
N TYR A 113 2.52 -7.68 -43.53
CA TYR A 113 2.58 -9.11 -43.81
C TYR A 113 2.17 -9.95 -42.60
N ASP A 114 2.67 -9.60 -41.40
CA ASP A 114 2.32 -10.24 -40.15
C ASP A 114 0.85 -10.00 -39.80
N TRP A 115 0.37 -8.77 -39.99
CA TRP A 115 -1.04 -8.43 -39.76
C TRP A 115 -1.98 -9.25 -40.67
N VAL A 116 -1.74 -9.30 -41.98
CA VAL A 116 -2.60 -10.03 -42.93
C VAL A 116 -2.60 -11.53 -42.64
N SER A 117 -1.50 -12.08 -42.12
CA SER A 117 -1.42 -13.49 -41.73
C SER A 117 -2.25 -13.83 -40.49
N THR A 118 -2.35 -12.90 -39.54
CA THR A 118 -3.11 -13.07 -38.29
C THR A 118 -4.51 -12.47 -38.34
N CYS A 119 -4.84 -11.72 -39.40
CA CYS A 119 -6.08 -10.99 -39.57
C CYS A 119 -7.31 -11.93 -39.40
N PRO A 120 -8.22 -11.64 -38.45
CA PRO A 120 -9.39 -12.46 -38.22
C PRO A 120 -10.38 -12.41 -39.39
N GLU A 121 -10.42 -11.30 -40.12
CA GLU A 121 -11.30 -11.06 -41.28
C GLU A 121 -10.76 -11.68 -42.59
N ASN A 122 -9.52 -12.21 -42.59
CA ASN A 122 -8.95 -12.91 -43.74
C ASN A 122 -9.40 -14.38 -43.76
N THR A 123 -10.42 -14.66 -44.56
CA THR A 123 -10.95 -16.01 -44.82
C THR A 123 -10.34 -16.69 -46.04
N GLU A 124 -9.57 -15.97 -46.86
CA GLU A 124 -8.98 -16.51 -48.09
C GLU A 124 -7.77 -17.40 -47.78
N ARG A 125 -7.80 -18.64 -48.30
CA ARG A 125 -6.71 -19.60 -48.14
C ARG A 125 -6.23 -20.13 -49.49
N LEU A 126 -4.92 -20.24 -49.64
CA LEU A 126 -4.25 -20.85 -50.79
C LEU A 126 -3.28 -21.91 -50.26
N ASN A 127 -3.46 -23.17 -50.69
CA ASN A 127 -2.72 -24.32 -50.18
C ASN A 127 -2.74 -24.47 -48.65
N GLY A 128 -3.88 -24.18 -48.02
CA GLY A 128 -4.07 -24.28 -46.56
C GLY A 128 -3.54 -23.10 -45.74
N MET A 129 -2.77 -22.18 -46.35
CA MET A 129 -2.26 -20.98 -45.70
C MET A 129 -3.09 -19.73 -46.04
N ARG A 130 -3.18 -18.77 -45.12
CA ARG A 130 -3.86 -17.49 -45.37
C ARG A 130 -3.15 -16.70 -46.46
N VAL A 131 -3.92 -16.13 -47.39
CA VAL A 131 -3.40 -15.33 -48.49
C VAL A 131 -2.82 -14.02 -47.94
N LYS A 132 -1.56 -13.73 -48.30
CA LYS A 132 -0.84 -12.53 -47.86
C LYS A 132 -0.85 -11.47 -48.97
N ARG A 133 -1.99 -10.79 -49.13
CA ARG A 133 -2.17 -9.68 -50.09
C ARG A 133 -2.43 -8.37 -49.36
N PHE A 134 -1.91 -7.27 -49.89
CA PHE A 134 -2.21 -5.93 -49.44
C PHE A 134 -2.10 -4.90 -50.55
N PHE A 135 -2.76 -3.77 -50.38
CA PHE A 135 -2.64 -2.63 -51.27
C PHE A 135 -1.49 -1.72 -50.84
N VAL A 136 -0.83 -1.12 -51.82
CA VAL A 136 0.20 -0.10 -51.60
C VAL A 136 -0.27 1.17 -52.29
N SER A 137 -0.19 2.29 -51.60
CA SER A 137 -0.47 3.60 -52.19
C SER A 137 0.62 4.60 -51.82
N GLU A 138 1.05 5.35 -52.83
CA GLU A 138 1.96 6.51 -52.72
C GLU A 138 1.25 7.81 -53.06
N ASP A 139 -0.05 7.75 -53.36
CA ASP A 139 -0.83 8.93 -53.74
C ASP A 139 -1.03 9.83 -52.51
N PRO A 140 -0.53 11.07 -52.53
CA PRO A 140 -0.68 12.01 -51.43
C PRO A 140 -2.14 12.30 -51.06
N ALA A 141 -3.08 12.24 -52.01
CA ALA A 141 -4.50 12.46 -51.74
C ALA A 141 -5.10 11.31 -50.91
N ILE A 142 -4.73 10.07 -51.25
CA ILE A 142 -5.14 8.88 -50.50
C ILE A 142 -4.50 8.88 -49.11
N ILE A 143 -3.20 9.18 -49.02
CA ILE A 143 -2.47 9.20 -47.74
C ILE A 143 -3.07 10.21 -46.77
N LYS A 144 -3.45 11.41 -47.25
CA LYS A 144 -4.08 12.45 -46.42
C LYS A 144 -5.37 11.97 -45.75
N ASN A 145 -6.16 11.13 -46.42
CA ASN A 145 -7.41 10.58 -45.84
C ASN A 145 -7.16 9.67 -44.62
N TYR A 146 -5.95 9.12 -44.49
CA TYR A 146 -5.58 8.22 -43.40
C TYR A 146 -4.76 8.89 -42.30
N VAL A 147 -4.37 10.17 -42.46
CA VAL A 147 -3.67 10.91 -41.41
C VAL A 147 -4.63 11.13 -40.24
N GLN A 148 -4.38 10.45 -39.12
CA GLN A 148 -5.15 10.66 -37.90
C GLN A 148 -4.51 11.76 -37.06
N GLU A 149 -5.31 12.73 -36.62
CA GLU A 149 -4.89 13.68 -35.59
C GLU A 149 -4.59 12.93 -34.29
N HIS A 150 -3.54 13.37 -33.57
CA HIS A 150 -3.14 12.75 -32.32
C HIS A 150 -4.32 12.67 -31.35
N LYS A 151 -4.62 11.47 -30.84
CA LYS A 151 -5.59 11.32 -29.75
C LYS A 151 -5.15 12.21 -28.59
N LYS A 152 -6.11 13.00 -28.10
CA LYS A 152 -5.91 14.01 -27.05
C LYS A 152 -5.09 13.41 -25.90
N THR A 153 -4.08 14.15 -25.44
CA THR A 153 -3.36 13.79 -24.22
C THR A 153 -4.36 13.83 -23.08
N ILE A 154 -4.60 12.70 -22.42
CA ILE A 154 -5.47 12.67 -21.26
C ILE A 154 -4.60 12.92 -20.04
N SER A 155 -4.82 14.07 -19.39
CA SER A 155 -4.30 14.33 -18.06
C SER A 155 -5.17 13.61 -17.03
N LYS A 156 -4.55 12.83 -16.14
CA LYS A 156 -5.20 12.26 -14.97
C LYS A 156 -4.41 12.58 -13.72
N THR A 157 -5.10 13.06 -12.70
CA THR A 157 -4.55 13.16 -11.35
C THR A 157 -4.51 11.77 -10.73
N VAL A 158 -3.35 11.38 -10.20
CA VAL A 158 -3.12 10.14 -9.46
C VAL A 158 -2.34 10.45 -8.18
N PHE A 159 -2.34 9.52 -7.23
CA PHE A 159 -1.58 9.64 -5.99
C PHE A 159 -0.38 8.70 -6.02
N SER A 160 0.82 9.23 -5.83
CA SER A 160 2.04 8.43 -5.70
C SER A 160 2.38 8.18 -4.23
N SER A 161 2.71 6.94 -3.87
CA SER A 161 3.26 6.63 -2.54
C SER A 161 4.66 7.20 -2.43
N GLY A 162 4.91 8.04 -1.42
CA GLY A 162 6.26 8.55 -1.17
C GLY A 162 7.22 7.47 -0.62
N VAL A 163 6.67 6.33 -0.22
CA VAL A 163 7.43 5.20 0.33
C VAL A 163 7.89 4.24 -0.76
N THR A 164 6.98 3.83 -1.66
CA THR A 164 7.21 2.79 -2.67
C THR A 164 7.26 3.31 -4.11
N GLY A 165 6.78 4.52 -4.36
CA GLY A 165 6.65 5.08 -5.71
C GLY A 165 5.47 4.52 -6.53
N LYS A 166 4.67 3.60 -5.96
CA LYS A 166 3.47 3.07 -6.63
C LYS A 166 2.43 4.19 -6.85
N LEU A 167 1.68 4.07 -7.95
CA LEU A 167 0.59 4.99 -8.30
C LEU A 167 -0.76 4.39 -7.93
N PHE A 168 -1.63 5.22 -7.36
CA PHE A 168 -2.97 4.89 -6.91
C PHE A 168 -3.98 5.90 -7.45
N ASN A 169 -5.24 5.51 -7.57
CA ASN A 169 -6.30 6.40 -8.06
C ASN A 169 -6.77 7.39 -7.00
N ASP A 170 -6.65 7.02 -5.73
CA ASP A 170 -7.11 7.79 -4.58
C ASP A 170 -6.15 7.65 -3.40
N ARG A 171 -6.26 8.58 -2.44
CA ARG A 171 -5.40 8.62 -1.26
C ARG A 171 -5.66 7.47 -0.28
N ALA A 172 -6.90 6.98 -0.16
CA ALA A 172 -7.23 5.90 0.77
C ALA A 172 -6.52 4.59 0.37
N SER A 173 -6.47 4.31 -0.93
CA SER A 173 -5.68 3.20 -1.48
C SER A 173 -4.18 3.28 -1.15
N VAL A 174 -3.61 4.49 -1.04
CA VAL A 174 -2.21 4.67 -0.61
C VAL A 174 -2.04 4.28 0.85
N VAL A 175 -2.96 4.70 1.72
CA VAL A 175 -2.95 4.39 3.16
C VAL A 175 -3.11 2.90 3.38
N GLU A 176 -4.04 2.25 2.68
CA GLU A 176 -4.27 0.81 2.79
C GLU A 176 -3.03 0.00 2.35
N ASP A 177 -2.40 0.35 1.21
CA ASP A 177 -1.14 -0.30 0.78
C ASP A 177 -0.01 -0.07 1.80
N PHE A 178 0.06 1.13 2.37
CA PHE A 178 1.03 1.47 3.41
C PHE A 178 0.85 0.61 4.65
N GLU A 179 -0.37 0.54 5.20
CA GLU A 179 -0.68 -0.26 6.39
C GLU A 179 -0.41 -1.75 6.18
N LYS A 180 -0.77 -2.28 5.02
CA LYS A 180 -0.64 -3.71 4.72
C LYS A 180 0.80 -4.15 4.46
N ASN A 181 1.58 -3.31 3.78
CA ASN A 181 2.88 -3.72 3.24
C ASN A 181 4.08 -3.10 3.96
N GLN A 182 3.89 -1.98 4.66
CA GLN A 182 4.99 -1.25 5.31
C GLN A 182 4.99 -1.36 6.83
N LEU A 183 3.86 -1.76 7.42
CA LEU A 183 3.71 -1.87 8.87
C LEU A 183 3.69 -3.33 9.30
N LYS A 184 4.44 -3.64 10.35
CA LYS A 184 4.34 -4.92 11.04
C LYS A 184 3.82 -4.70 12.46
N PRO A 185 2.71 -5.35 12.86
CA PRO A 185 2.24 -5.27 14.24
C PRO A 185 3.27 -5.91 15.18
N MET A 186 3.41 -5.35 16.37
CA MET A 186 4.31 -5.82 17.42
C MET A 186 3.56 -5.84 18.76
N ASN A 187 3.89 -6.80 19.62
CA ASN A 187 3.38 -6.85 20.99
C ASN A 187 4.10 -5.79 21.83
N PHE A 188 3.37 -5.05 22.68
CA PHE A 188 3.99 -4.02 23.51
C PHE A 188 5.03 -4.57 24.48
N MET A 189 4.84 -5.79 24.98
CA MET A 189 5.80 -6.46 25.86
C MET A 189 7.17 -6.68 25.20
N ASP A 190 7.22 -6.85 23.87
CA ASP A 190 8.45 -7.12 23.13
C ASP A 190 9.22 -5.84 22.77
N VAL A 191 8.60 -4.67 22.89
CA VAL A 191 9.19 -3.38 22.46
C VAL A 191 10.42 -3.01 23.28
N PRO A 192 10.40 -3.02 24.63
CA PRO A 192 11.55 -2.58 25.42
C PRO A 192 12.77 -3.49 25.28
N ALA A 193 12.56 -4.77 25.00
CA ALA A 193 13.64 -5.75 24.84
C ALA A 193 14.33 -5.66 23.46
N GLN A 194 13.87 -4.78 22.57
CA GLN A 194 14.24 -4.80 21.17
C GLN A 194 15.42 -3.89 20.84
N ASN A 195 16.58 -4.50 20.60
CA ASN A 195 17.82 -3.77 20.32
C ASN A 195 18.05 -3.49 18.82
N ARG A 196 17.28 -4.12 17.94
CA ARG A 196 17.49 -4.05 16.48
C ARG A 196 16.85 -2.82 15.82
N PHE A 197 15.84 -2.25 16.47
CA PHE A 197 14.98 -1.21 15.91
C PHE A 197 15.01 0.02 16.81
N GLU A 198 14.85 1.19 16.22
CA GLU A 198 14.77 2.43 16.97
C GLU A 198 13.35 2.60 17.51
N ILE A 199 13.19 3.10 18.74
CA ILE A 199 11.88 3.45 19.28
C ILE A 199 11.67 4.94 19.04
N GLU A 200 10.51 5.30 18.49
CA GLU A 200 10.13 6.69 18.27
C GLU A 200 10.21 7.50 19.58
N THR A 201 10.72 8.73 19.52
CA THR A 201 11.09 9.51 20.70
C THR A 201 9.94 9.72 21.70
N THR A 202 8.73 10.04 21.24
CA THR A 202 7.56 10.23 22.11
C THR A 202 7.12 8.90 22.72
N PHE A 203 7.21 7.80 21.96
CA PHE A 203 6.92 6.48 22.49
C PHE A 203 7.98 6.01 23.51
N MET A 204 9.25 6.35 23.29
CA MET A 204 10.32 6.06 24.25
C MET A 204 10.13 6.83 25.55
N GLN A 205 9.76 8.10 25.47
CA GLN A 205 9.42 8.90 26.65
C GLN A 205 8.23 8.30 27.42
N PHE A 206 7.21 7.82 26.70
CA PHE A 206 6.08 7.11 27.31
C PHE A 206 6.55 5.86 28.07
N ILE A 207 7.40 5.03 27.45
CA ILE A 207 7.95 3.83 28.09
C ILE A 207 8.72 4.21 29.36
N GLN A 208 9.61 5.20 29.29
CA GLN A 208 10.39 5.65 30.44
C GLN A 208 9.53 6.21 31.58
N THR A 209 8.37 6.81 31.26
CA THR A 209 7.47 7.41 32.26
C THR A 209 6.57 6.38 32.93
N HIS A 210 6.20 5.31 32.22
CA HIS A 210 5.20 4.35 32.68
C HIS A 210 5.75 2.95 32.98
N LEU A 211 7.00 2.66 32.65
CA LEU A 211 7.68 1.41 32.98
C LEU A 211 8.82 1.67 33.98
N ASP A 212 8.47 2.25 35.13
CA ASP A 212 9.32 2.28 36.31
C ASP A 212 8.74 1.39 37.43
N ASP A 213 9.58 0.98 38.37
CA ASP A 213 9.17 0.08 39.46
C ASP A 213 8.04 0.69 40.30
N ALA A 214 8.07 2.01 40.50
CA ALA A 214 7.05 2.74 41.24
C ALA A 214 5.66 2.68 40.58
N ALA A 215 5.57 2.72 39.25
CA ALA A 215 4.31 2.58 38.53
C ALA A 215 3.78 1.15 38.59
N VAL A 216 4.66 0.15 38.55
CA VAL A 216 4.28 -1.27 38.71
C VAL A 216 3.78 -1.53 40.12
N GLU A 217 4.45 -1.01 41.15
CA GLU A 217 4.01 -1.10 42.55
C GLU A 217 2.64 -0.47 42.76
N ARG A 218 2.42 0.75 42.23
CA ARG A 218 1.09 1.40 42.30
C ARG A 218 0.01 0.60 41.60
N PHE A 219 0.33 0.01 40.45
CA PHE A 219 -0.61 -0.87 39.76
C PHE A 219 -0.93 -2.11 40.60
N PHE A 220 0.09 -2.72 41.20
CA PHE A 220 -0.08 -3.88 42.07
C PHE A 220 -0.97 -3.55 43.29
N GLU A 221 -0.73 -2.43 43.97
CA GLU A 221 -1.55 -1.96 45.09
C GLU A 221 -3.01 -1.73 44.66
N ASP A 222 -3.22 -1.08 43.52
CA ASP A 222 -4.56 -0.81 42.99
C ASP A 222 -5.28 -2.10 42.61
N VAL A 223 -4.62 -3.07 41.96
CA VAL A 223 -5.22 -4.37 41.63
C VAL A 223 -5.56 -5.15 42.91
N SER A 224 -4.68 -5.11 43.92
CA SER A 224 -4.88 -5.77 45.22
C SER A 224 -6.07 -5.23 45.98
N SER A 225 -6.42 -3.96 45.77
CA SER A 225 -7.59 -3.32 46.41
C SER A 225 -8.94 -3.86 45.92
N PHE A 226 -8.98 -4.61 44.81
CA PHE A 226 -10.20 -5.20 44.27
C PHE A 226 -10.32 -6.69 44.63
N ASP A 227 -11.33 -7.04 45.43
CA ASP A 227 -11.62 -8.43 45.85
C ASP A 227 -11.73 -9.45 44.72
N SER A 228 -12.17 -9.02 43.53
CA SER A 228 -12.31 -9.89 42.37
C SER A 228 -10.97 -10.22 41.70
N LEU A 229 -9.98 -9.34 41.86
CA LEU A 229 -8.65 -9.47 41.27
C LEU A 229 -7.61 -9.98 42.29
N SER A 230 -7.83 -9.77 43.60
CA SER A 230 -6.90 -10.16 44.67
C SER A 230 -6.50 -11.64 44.63
N LYS A 231 -7.43 -12.55 44.30
CA LYS A 231 -7.15 -13.99 44.13
C LYS A 231 -6.12 -14.32 43.04
N HIS A 232 -5.93 -13.40 42.08
CA HIS A 232 -4.92 -13.52 41.03
C HIS A 232 -3.60 -12.89 41.48
N VAL A 233 -3.66 -11.86 42.32
CA VAL A 233 -2.49 -11.18 42.90
C VAL A 233 -1.71 -12.10 43.82
N ASP A 234 -2.40 -12.88 44.67
CA ASP A 234 -1.75 -13.82 45.60
C ASP A 234 -0.77 -14.77 44.88
N ARG A 235 -1.08 -15.12 43.62
CA ARG A 235 -0.24 -16.00 42.80
C ARG A 235 1.06 -15.35 42.35
N TRP A 236 1.08 -14.02 42.19
CA TRP A 236 2.28 -13.28 41.81
C TRP A 236 3.25 -13.11 42.97
N LEU A 237 2.78 -13.30 44.22
CA LEU A 237 3.59 -13.27 45.43
C LEU A 237 4.17 -14.64 45.79
N GLU A 238 3.60 -15.72 45.25
CA GLU A 238 4.03 -17.11 45.49
C GLU A 238 5.13 -17.61 44.54
N GLU A 239 5.47 -16.83 43.50
CA GLU A 239 6.61 -17.07 42.57
C GLU A 239 7.83 -16.22 42.94
#